data_AF-A0AA41YNZ8-F1
#
_entry.id   AF-A0AA41YNZ8-F1
#
_cell.length_a   1.000
_cell.length_b   1.000
_cell.length_c   1.000
_cell.angle_alpha   90.00
_cell.angle_beta   90.00
_cell.angle_gamma   90.00
#
_symmetry.space_group_name_H-M   'P 1'
#
loop_
_entity.id
_entity.type
_entity.pdbx_description
1 polymer ?
#
loop_
_entity_poly.entity_id
_entity_poly.type
_entity_poly.pdbx_seq_one_letter_code
_entity_poly.pdbx_strand_id
1 'polypeptide(L)' 'MSLSAEDAVLLKRAQAPAAAAQAVAPSVKIWRTVTVATPAAAVAFLNAPPPQGAGEASLSDLPNGNVQVYYFL' A
#
# COMPACT_ATOMS: atom_id res chain seq x y z
N MET A 1 -11.57 5.18 10.23
CA MET A 1 -10.44 6.06 10.57
C MET A 1 -9.47 6.00 9.41
N SER A 2 -9.16 7.13 8.75
CA SER A 2 -8.17 7.19 7.65
C SER A 2 -6.77 7.45 8.21
N LEU A 3 -5.76 6.87 7.58
CA LEU A 3 -4.36 7.13 7.90
C LEU A 3 -3.86 8.37 7.15
N SER A 4 -2.87 9.04 7.76
CA SER A 4 -2.04 10.00 7.03
C SER A 4 -1.22 9.27 5.95
N ALA A 5 -0.70 10.02 4.98
CA ALA A 5 0.16 9.45 3.94
C ALA A 5 1.44 8.84 4.55
N GLU A 6 2.02 9.52 5.54
CA GLU A 6 3.25 9.07 6.21
C GLU A 6 3.02 7.78 6.99
N ASP A 7 1.95 7.71 7.80
CA ASP A 7 1.62 6.51 8.56
C ASP A 7 1.31 5.32 7.65
N ALA A 8 0.63 5.55 6.53
CA ALA A 8 0.36 4.52 5.54
C ALA A 8 1.66 3.99 4.91
N VAL A 9 2.62 4.87 4.60
CA VAL A 9 3.94 4.47 4.08
C VAL A 9 4.75 3.69 5.10
N LEU A 10 4.72 4.10 6.38
CA LEU A 10 5.38 3.37 7.46
C LEU A 10 4.78 1.97 7.63
N LEU A 11 3.45 1.87 7.60
CA LEU A 11 2.75 0.59 7.64
C LEU A 11 3.15 -0.32 6.48
N LYS A 12 3.22 0.22 5.25
CA LYS A 12 3.65 -0.54 4.06
C LYS A 12 5.06 -1.10 4.22
N ARG A 13 5.99 -0.28 4.71
CA ARG A 13 7.39 -0.68 4.94
C ARG A 13 7.50 -1.78 6.00
N ALA A 14 6.70 -1.70 7.07
CA ALA A 14 6.67 -2.73 8.10
C ALA A 14 6.11 -4.07 7.59
N GLN A 15 5.28 -4.04 6.56
CA GLN A 15 4.67 -5.21 5.95
C GLN A 15 5.47 -5.80 4.79
N ALA A 16 6.38 -5.03 4.21
CA ALA A 16 7.20 -5.47 3.11
C ALA A 16 8.19 -6.54 3.60
N PRO A 17 8.35 -7.66 2.87
CA PRO A 17 9.40 -8.62 3.18
C PRO A 17 10.76 -7.94 3.12
N ALA A 18 11.68 -8.29 4.02
CA ALA A 18 13.05 -7.81 3.95
C ALA A 18 13.67 -8.20 2.60
N ALA A 19 14.32 -7.24 1.91
CA ALA A 19 14.90 -7.47 0.59
C ALA A 19 15.89 -8.67 0.56
N ALA A 20 16.62 -8.91 1.64
CA ALA A 20 17.50 -10.07 1.79
C ALA A 20 16.74 -11.41 1.92
N ALA A 21 15.55 -11.40 2.52
CA ALA A 21 14.70 -12.59 2.66
C ALA A 21 14.00 -12.96 1.33
N GLN A 22 13.68 -11.96 0.50
CA GLN A 22 13.12 -12.15 -0.85
C GLN A 22 14.06 -12.85 -1.82
N ALA A 23 15.38 -12.72 -1.65
CA ALA A 23 16.37 -13.35 -2.51
C ALA A 23 16.49 -14.87 -2.29
N VAL A 24 15.98 -15.39 -1.16
CA VAL A 24 16.21 -16.77 -0.70
C VAL A 24 14.93 -17.61 -0.70
N ALA A 25 13.75 -16.99 -0.58
CA ALA A 25 12.47 -17.70 -0.57
C ALA A 25 11.42 -16.98 -1.44
N PRO A 26 10.50 -17.71 -2.09
CA PRO A 26 9.38 -17.08 -2.79
C PRO A 26 8.55 -16.27 -1.77
N SER A 27 8.57 -14.95 -1.89
CA SER A 27 7.76 -14.09 -1.03
C SER A 27 6.29 -14.28 -1.37
N VAL A 28 5.51 -14.82 -0.42
CA VAL A 28 4.05 -14.87 -0.53
C VAL A 28 3.54 -13.44 -0.41
N LYS A 29 3.07 -12.89 -1.54
CA LYS A 29 2.34 -11.62 -1.55
C LYS A 29 0.89 -11.88 -1.15
N ILE A 30 0.33 -11.01 -0.31
CA ILE A 30 -1.08 -11.08 0.09
C ILE A 30 -1.80 -9.78 -0.26
N TRP A 31 -3.09 -9.86 -0.56
CA TRP A 31 -3.92 -8.68 -0.74
C TRP A 31 -4.18 -8.02 0.60
N ARG A 32 -3.94 -6.72 0.66
CA ARG A 32 -4.07 -5.87 1.84
C ARG A 32 -4.94 -4.67 1.51
N THR A 33 -5.44 -4.01 2.54
CA THR A 33 -6.22 -2.78 2.38
C THR A 33 -5.74 -1.70 3.34
N VAL A 34 -5.80 -0.44 2.89
CA VAL A 34 -5.58 0.74 3.71
C VAL A 34 -6.56 1.83 3.28
N THR A 35 -7.01 2.65 4.22
CA THR A 35 -7.80 3.86 3.90
C THR A 35 -6.96 5.08 4.18
N VAL A 36 -6.80 5.93 3.17
CA VAL A 36 -6.03 7.17 3.25
C VAL A 36 -6.94 8.38 3.07
N ALA A 37 -6.52 9.53 3.58
CA ALA A 37 -7.36 10.72 3.64
C ALA A 37 -7.63 11.38 2.27
N THR A 38 -6.77 11.19 1.28
CA THR A 38 -6.87 11.88 -0.02
C THR A 38 -6.36 11.03 -1.19
N PRO A 39 -6.78 11.30 -2.43
CA PRO A 39 -6.21 10.68 -3.63
C PRO A 39 -4.69 10.88 -3.75
N ALA A 40 -4.18 12.07 -3.39
CA ALA A 40 -2.75 12.34 -3.39
C ALA A 40 -1.98 11.44 -2.40
N ALA A 41 -2.55 11.18 -1.22
CA ALA A 41 -1.99 10.25 -0.26
C ALA A 41 -1.99 8.80 -0.79
N ALA A 42 -3.02 8.40 -1.54
CA ALA A 42 -3.07 7.08 -2.17
C ALA A 42 -1.96 6.92 -3.22
N VAL A 43 -1.75 7.94 -4.07
CA VAL A 43 -0.68 7.94 -5.07
C VAL A 43 0.70 7.89 -4.41
N ALA A 44 0.92 8.66 -3.34
CA ALA A 44 2.17 8.62 -2.59
C ALA A 44 2.42 7.23 -1.96
N PHE A 45 1.39 6.61 -1.39
CA PHE A 45 1.45 5.27 -0.81
C PHE A 45 1.79 4.20 -1.87
N LEU A 46 1.16 4.23 -3.04
CA LEU A 46 1.40 3.24 -4.10
C LEU A 46 2.81 3.32 -4.67
N ASN A 47 3.36 4.53 -4.77
CA ASN A 47 4.73 4.79 -5.26
C ASN A 47 5.82 4.57 -4.19
N ALA A 48 5.46 4.54 -2.91
CA ALA A 48 6.42 4.28 -1.85
C ALA A 48 6.99 2.86 -1.94
N PRO A 49 8.27 2.63 -1.59
CA PRO A 49 8.87 1.30 -1.64
C PRO A 49 8.13 0.26 -0.77
N PRO A 50 7.86 -0.95 -1.28
CA PRO A 50 8.02 -1.36 -2.69
C PRO A 50 6.91 -0.78 -3.60
N PRO A 51 7.25 -0.17 -4.75
CA PRO A 51 6.25 0.42 -5.64
C PRO A 51 5.32 -0.66 -6.22
N GLN A 52 4.04 -0.33 -6.35
CA GLN A 52 3.05 -1.26 -6.92
C GLN A 52 3.09 -1.23 -8.45
N GLY A 53 3.17 -2.40 -9.07
CA GLY A 53 3.13 -2.60 -10.52
C GLY A 53 1.72 -2.80 -11.08
N ALA A 54 1.63 -3.12 -12.37
CA ALA A 54 0.36 -3.39 -13.04
C ALA A 54 -0.37 -4.58 -12.41
N GLY A 55 -1.63 -4.40 -12.05
CA GLY A 55 -2.45 -5.43 -11.40
C GLY A 55 -2.17 -5.63 -9.91
N GLU A 56 -1.23 -4.90 -9.30
CA GLU A 56 -0.91 -5.02 -7.87
C GLU A 56 -1.73 -4.07 -6.99
N ALA A 57 -2.58 -3.22 -7.57
CA ALA A 57 -3.42 -2.30 -6.81
C ALA A 57 -4.78 -2.03 -7.46
N SER A 58 -5.77 -1.72 -6.62
CA SER A 58 -7.09 -1.21 -6.99
C SER A 58 -7.52 -0.14 -5.98
N LEU A 59 -8.30 0.84 -6.40
CA LEU A 59 -8.73 1.96 -5.56
C LEU A 59 -10.23 2.18 -5.66
N SER A 60 -10.84 2.58 -4.54
CA SER A 60 -12.23 3.02 -4.47
C SER A 60 -12.31 4.34 -3.70
N ASP A 61 -12.95 5.35 -4.30
CA ASP A 61 -13.28 6.59 -3.60
C ASP A 61 -14.42 6.35 -2.60
N LEU A 62 -14.31 6.96 -1.42
CA LEU A 62 -15.33 6.87 -0.37
C LEU A 62 -16.13 8.18 -0.29
N PRO A 63 -17.41 8.15 0.14
CA PRO A 63 -18.27 9.35 0.20
C PRO A 63 -17.75 10.49 1.08
N ASN A 64 -16.81 10.23 1.98
CA ASN A 64 -16.19 11.21 2.87
C ASN A 64 -14.87 11.80 2.31
N GLY A 65 -14.54 11.53 1.04
CA GLY A 65 -13.32 12.03 0.39
C GLY A 65 -12.06 11.20 0.67
N ASN A 66 -12.15 10.18 1.53
CA ASN A 66 -11.08 9.20 1.70
C ASN A 66 -11.00 8.26 0.49
N VAL A 67 -9.86 7.59 0.36
CA VAL A 67 -9.64 6.56 -0.66
C VAL A 67 -9.32 5.24 0.02
N GLN A 68 -10.07 4.19 -0.34
CA GLN A 68 -9.74 2.82 0.01
C GLN A 68 -8.79 2.24 -1.04
N VAL A 69 -7.62 1.82 -0.61
CA VAL A 69 -6.59 1.23 -1.46
C VAL A 69 -6.52 -0.26 -1.14
N TYR A 70 -6.63 -1.09 -2.17
CA TYR A 70 -6.33 -2.51 -2.15
C TYR A 70 -4.99 -2.71 -2.85
N TYR A 71 -4.04 -3.42 -2.22
CA TYR A 71 -2.69 -3.58 -2.76
C TYR A 71 -2.11 -4.95 -2.45
N PHE A 72 -1.14 -5.40 -3.25
CA PHE A 72 -0.59 -6.75 -3.19
C PHE A 72 0.87 -6.72 -2.67
N LEU A 73 1.08 -7.23 -1.44
CA LEU A 73 2.37 -7.17 -0.74
C LEU A 73 2.64 -8.39 0.12
#